data_AF-A0A0B8NXA7-F1
#
_entry.id   AF-A0A0B8NXA7-F1
#
_cell.length_a   1.000
_cell.length_b   1.000
_cell.length_c   1.000
_cell.angle_alpha   90.00
_cell.angle_beta   90.00
_cell.angle_gamma   90.00
#
_symmetry.space_group_name_H-M   'P 1'
#
loop_
_entity.id
_entity.type
_entity.pdbx_description
1 polymer ?
#
loop_
_entity_poly.entity_id
_entity_poly.type
_entity_poly.pdbx_seq_one_letter_code
_entity_poly.pdbx_strand_id
1 'polypeptide(L)'
;MRDHLDDAIDNELLRPHFEKPSRKITKSPYLTDKNVSKRWKELNQPEVQSQLLDSHTQSQMDAYSKNIEHFIGTVKVPVALPDRCVLMVYSLKTIS
;
A
#
# COMPACT_ATOMS: atom_id res chain seq x y z
N MET A 1 37.80 -2.20 -15.12
CA MET A 1 37.64 -3.24 -14.07
C MET A 1 36.62 -2.76 -13.04
N ARG A 2 35.39 -2.45 -13.48
CA ARG A 2 34.26 -2.03 -12.63
C ARG A 2 32.94 -2.65 -13.08
N ASP A 3 32.83 -3.05 -14.35
CA ASP A 3 31.61 -3.70 -14.89
C ASP A 3 31.30 -5.10 -14.32
N HIS A 4 32.31 -5.91 -13.98
CA HIS A 4 32.07 -7.31 -13.61
C HIS A 4 31.42 -7.54 -12.22
N LEU A 5 31.35 -6.52 -11.35
CA LEU A 5 30.67 -6.65 -10.05
C LEU A 5 29.17 -6.33 -10.14
N ASP A 6 28.78 -5.45 -11.07
CA ASP A 6 27.38 -5.02 -11.20
C ASP A 6 26.52 -6.11 -11.86
N ASP A 7 27.07 -6.83 -12.85
CA ASP A 7 26.40 -7.96 -13.52
C ASP A 7 26.03 -9.11 -12.57
N ALA A 8 26.86 -9.34 -11.55
CA ALA A 8 26.65 -10.39 -10.56
C ALA A 8 25.52 -10.05 -9.57
N ILE A 9 25.40 -8.77 -9.20
CA ILE A 9 24.35 -8.26 -8.32
C ILE A 9 23.01 -8.24 -9.06
N ASP A 10 22.99 -7.79 -10.32
CA ASP A 10 21.78 -7.80 -11.15
C ASP A 10 21.28 -9.22 -11.39
N ASN A 11 22.18 -10.18 -11.66
CA ASN A 11 21.79 -11.58 -11.81
C ASN A 11 21.22 -12.20 -10.53
N GLU A 12 21.58 -11.71 -9.35
CA GLU A 12 21.08 -12.22 -8.07
C GLU A 12 19.68 -11.65 -7.73
N LEU A 13 19.44 -10.39 -8.05
CA LEU A 13 18.14 -9.72 -7.90
C LEU A 13 17.08 -10.23 -8.89
N LEU A 14 17.51 -10.65 -10.08
CA LEU A 14 16.62 -11.18 -11.13
C LEU A 14 16.36 -12.68 -11.00
N ARG A 15 16.86 -13.35 -9.95
CA ARG A 15 16.63 -14.78 -9.77
C ARG A 15 15.16 -15.06 -9.44
N PRO A 16 14.52 -16.01 -10.16
CA PRO A 16 13.18 -16.45 -9.81
C PRO A 16 13.19 -17.05 -8.39
N HIS A 17 12.41 -16.45 -7.49
CA HIS A 17 12.17 -16.98 -6.16
C HIS A 17 11.09 -18.06 -6.24
N PHE A 18 11.51 -19.32 -6.13
CA PHE A 18 10.61 -20.48 -6.08
C PHE A 18 10.12 -20.81 -4.67
N GLU A 19 10.52 -20.01 -3.68
CA GLU A 19 10.05 -20.16 -2.31
C GLU A 19 8.57 -19.86 -2.25
N LYS A 20 7.85 -20.67 -1.48
CA LYS A 20 6.42 -20.47 -1.28
C LYS A 20 6.24 -19.13 -0.56
N PRO A 21 5.43 -18.19 -1.10
CA PRO A 21 5.24 -16.90 -0.46
C PRO A 21 4.78 -17.12 0.98
N SER A 22 5.60 -16.67 1.92
CA SER A 22 5.41 -16.92 3.35
C SER A 22 4.18 -16.21 3.90
N ARG A 23 3.74 -15.15 3.21
CA ARG A 23 2.58 -14.33 3.59
C ARG A 23 1.38 -14.67 2.73
N LYS A 24 0.34 -15.23 3.35
CA LYS A 24 -0.98 -15.38 2.73
C LYS A 24 -1.68 -14.03 2.74
N ILE A 25 -1.99 -13.50 1.56
CA ILE A 25 -2.80 -12.29 1.41
C ILE A 25 -4.17 -12.51 2.08
N THR A 26 -4.73 -11.46 2.70
CA THR A 26 -6.16 -11.43 3.06
C THR A 26 -7.00 -11.76 1.82
N LYS A 27 -7.61 -12.94 1.79
CA LYS A 27 -8.26 -13.50 0.59
C LYS A 27 -9.35 -12.63 -0.06
N SER A 28 -9.92 -11.66 0.67
CA SER A 28 -11.02 -10.85 0.16
C SER A 28 -10.50 -9.51 -0.40
N PRO A 29 -10.70 -9.24 -1.70
CA PRO A 29 -10.30 -7.99 -2.32
C PRO A 29 -11.22 -6.83 -1.94
N TYR A 30 -12.46 -7.13 -1.54
CA TYR A 30 -13.50 -6.13 -1.29
C TYR A 30 -13.18 -5.21 -0.11
N LEU A 31 -13.54 -3.95 -0.27
CA LEU A 31 -13.53 -2.95 0.77
C LEU A 31 -14.74 -3.14 1.70
N THR A 32 -14.48 -3.54 2.94
CA THR A 32 -15.44 -3.57 4.05
C THR A 32 -14.68 -3.28 5.34
N ASP A 33 -15.32 -2.68 6.35
CA ASP A 33 -14.68 -2.42 7.66
C ASP A 33 -13.99 -3.64 8.25
N LYS A 34 -14.67 -4.80 8.13
CA LYS A 34 -14.15 -6.08 8.62
C LYS A 34 -12.84 -6.48 7.91
N ASN A 35 -12.79 -6.31 6.58
CA ASN A 35 -11.61 -6.62 5.80
C ASN A 35 -10.47 -5.63 6.06
N VAL A 36 -10.77 -4.33 6.19
CA VAL A 36 -9.78 -3.29 6.50
C VAL A 36 -9.15 -3.56 7.88
N SER A 37 -9.99 -3.82 8.89
CA SER A 37 -9.52 -4.17 10.25
C SER A 37 -8.66 -5.42 10.25
N LYS A 38 -9.04 -6.44 9.48
CA LYS A 38 -8.27 -7.69 9.37
C LYS A 38 -6.90 -7.45 8.71
N ARG A 39 -6.84 -6.66 7.63
CA ARG A 39 -5.58 -6.30 6.96
C ARG A 39 -4.63 -5.59 7.92
N TRP A 40 -5.13 -4.61 8.66
CA TRP A 40 -4.33 -3.89 9.65
C TRP A 40 -3.83 -4.78 10.79
N LYS A 41 -4.66 -5.73 11.23
CA LYS A 41 -4.23 -6.74 12.22
C LYS A 41 -3.10 -7.64 11.69
N GLU A 42 -3.13 -7.98 10.40
CA GLU A 42 -2.06 -8.78 9.77
C GLU A 42 -0.77 -7.96 9.53
N LEU A 43 -0.89 -6.67 9.21
CA LEU A 43 0.25 -5.76 9.06
C LEU A 43 0.94 -5.45 10.39
N ASN A 44 0.16 -5.37 11.48
CA ASN A 44 0.66 -5.13 12.85
C ASN A 44 1.54 -3.87 12.97
N GLN A 45 1.11 -2.77 12.35
CA GLN A 45 1.81 -1.48 12.32
C GLN A 45 0.87 -0.34 12.74
N PRO A 46 0.61 -0.16 14.05
CA PRO A 46 -0.39 0.79 14.54
C PRO A 46 -0.02 2.25 14.27
N GLU A 47 1.28 2.63 14.32
CA GLU A 47 1.68 4.00 13.98
C GLU A 47 1.38 4.35 12.52
N VAL A 48 1.64 3.41 11.60
CA VAL A 48 1.36 3.60 10.16
C VAL A 48 -0.15 3.62 9.92
N GLN A 49 -0.91 2.76 10.61
CA GLN A 49 -2.37 2.75 10.54
C GLN A 49 -2.98 4.10 10.88
N SER A 50 -2.50 4.73 11.95
CA SER A 50 -3.03 6.03 12.38
C SER A 50 -2.83 7.14 11.35
N GLN A 51 -1.78 7.04 10.52
CA GLN A 51 -1.46 8.03 9.49
C GLN A 51 -2.25 7.78 8.19
N LEU A 52 -2.40 6.51 7.81
CA LEU A 52 -3.02 6.12 6.54
C LEU A 52 -4.53 5.90 6.63
N LEU A 53 -5.05 5.52 7.80
CA LEU A 53 -6.47 5.24 8.05
C LEU A 53 -7.01 6.19 9.15
N ASP A 54 -6.81 7.49 8.96
CA ASP A 54 -7.35 8.52 9.83
C ASP A 54 -8.87 8.67 9.68
N SER A 55 -9.51 9.46 10.56
CA SER A 55 -10.97 9.63 10.57
C SER A 55 -11.52 10.14 9.23
N HIS A 56 -10.77 11.00 8.54
CA HIS A 56 -11.15 11.48 7.21
C HIS A 56 -11.13 10.36 6.18
N THR A 57 -10.08 9.54 6.16
CA THR A 57 -9.98 8.39 5.27
C THR A 57 -11.09 7.37 5.54
N GLN A 58 -11.40 7.08 6.81
CA GLN A 58 -12.49 6.16 7.17
C GLN A 58 -13.85 6.67 6.68
N SER A 59 -14.13 7.97 6.80
CA SER A 59 -15.39 8.54 6.33
C SER A 59 -15.57 8.47 4.81
N GLN A 60 -14.48 8.42 4.05
CA GLN A 60 -14.53 8.46 2.58
C GLN A 60 -14.15 7.13 1.92
N MET A 61 -13.79 6.11 2.69
CA MET A 61 -13.20 4.89 2.13
C MET A 61 -14.12 4.23 1.09
N ASP A 62 -15.45 4.26 1.30
CA ASP A 62 -16.44 3.65 0.41
C ASP A 62 -16.39 4.19 -1.03
N ALA A 63 -15.94 5.43 -1.22
CA ALA A 63 -15.72 6.01 -2.54
C ALA A 63 -14.66 5.26 -3.36
N TYR A 64 -13.74 4.54 -2.69
CA TYR A 64 -12.69 3.76 -3.32
C TYR A 64 -13.08 2.30 -3.58
N SER A 65 -14.26 1.85 -3.12
CA SER A 65 -14.71 0.45 -3.20
C SER A 65 -14.68 -0.17 -4.60
N LYS A 66 -14.89 0.64 -5.65
CA LYS A 66 -14.92 0.19 -7.05
C LYS A 66 -13.57 0.18 -7.75
N ASN A 67 -12.60 0.93 -7.23
CA ASN A 67 -11.34 1.19 -7.94
C ASN A 67 -10.13 0.56 -7.24
N ILE A 68 -10.26 0.22 -5.95
CA ILE A 68 -9.15 -0.23 -5.12
C ILE A 68 -9.49 -1.56 -4.47
N GLU A 69 -8.75 -2.60 -4.85
CA GLU A 69 -8.75 -3.87 -4.13
C GLU A 69 -7.76 -3.81 -2.96
N HIS A 70 -8.04 -4.56 -1.90
CA HIS A 70 -7.14 -4.66 -0.73
C HIS A 70 -6.79 -3.31 -0.08
N PHE A 71 -7.75 -2.38 -0.06
CA PHE A 71 -7.60 -1.07 0.56
C PHE A 71 -7.13 -1.16 2.02
N ILE A 72 -6.15 -0.32 2.36
CA ILE A 72 -5.62 -0.14 3.73
C ILE A 72 -5.64 1.31 4.20
N GLY A 73 -5.80 2.29 3.31
CA GLY A 73 -5.80 3.69 3.69
C GLY A 73 -5.46 4.59 2.51
N THR A 74 -5.12 5.84 2.79
CA THR A 74 -4.74 6.85 1.80
C THR A 74 -3.45 7.57 2.16
N VAL A 75 -2.71 8.02 1.15
CA VAL A 75 -1.60 8.95 1.25
C VAL A 75 -2.09 10.34 0.92
N LYS A 76 -1.71 11.28 1.79
CA LYS A 76 -1.95 12.70 1.62
C LYS A 76 -0.75 13.31 0.91
N VAL A 77 -0.92 13.70 -0.35
CA VAL A 77 0.11 14.33 -1.17
C VAL A 77 -0.17 15.82 -1.25
N PRO A 78 0.76 16.70 -0.82
CA PRO A 78 0.61 18.14 -0.99
C PRO A 78 0.74 18.48 -2.48
N VAL A 79 -0.25 19.20 -2.99
CA VAL A 79 -0.26 19.69 -4.37
C VAL A 79 -0.40 21.21 -4.33
N ALA A 80 0.57 21.90 -4.92
CA ALA A 80 0.48 23.34 -5.11
C ALA A 80 -0.27 23.63 -6.42
N LEU A 81 -1.39 24.32 -6.32
CA LEU A 81 -1.98 25.04 -7.44
C LEU A 81 -1.43 26.48 -7.45
N PRO A 82 -1.47 27.18 -8.59
CA PRO A 82 -0.90 28.52 -8.71
C PRO A 82 -1.44 29.54 -7.68
N ASP A 83 -2.67 29.34 -7.19
CA ASP A 83 -3.38 30.22 -6.27
C ASP A 83 -3.67 29.61 -4.88
N ARG A 84 -3.40 28.30 -4.67
CA ARG A 84 -3.70 27.61 -3.41
C ARG A 84 -2.94 26.29 -3.23
N CYS A 85 -2.69 25.90 -1.99
CA CYS A 85 -2.25 24.55 -1.64
C CYS A 85 -3.47 23.64 -1.45
N VAL A 86 -3.48 22.49 -2.11
CA VAL A 86 -4.52 21.46 -1.99
C VAL A 86 -3.85 20.16 -1.52
N LEU A 87 -4.52 19.43 -0.63
CA LEU A 87 -4.10 18.09 -0.26
C LEU A 87 -4.82 17.09 -1.17
N MET A 88 -4.09 16.39 -2.03
CA MET A 88 -4.66 15.28 -2.80
C MET A 88 -4.54 13.97 -2.03
N VAL A 89 -5.62 13.21 -2.03
CA VAL A 89 -5.74 11.94 -1.31
C VAL A 89 -5.63 10.80 -2.30
N TYR A 90 -4.58 9.99 -2.20
CA TYR A 90 -4.32 8.83 -3.05
C TYR A 90 -4.51 7.54 -2.26
N SER A 91 -5.24 6.58 -2.79
CA SER A 91 -5.50 5.32 -2.07
C SER A 91 -4.36 4.32 -2.20
N LEU A 92 -4.04 3.65 -1.09
CA LEU A 92 -3.00 2.62 -1.04
C LEU A 92 -3.57 1.20 -1.12
N LYS A 93 -2.85 0.37 -1.87
CA LYS A 93 -3.02 -1.08 -1.95
C LYS A 93 -1.82 -1.74 -1.28
N THR A 94 -2.06 -2.83 -0.57
CA THR A 94 -0.96 -3.70 -0.11
C THR A 94 -0.30 -4.37 -1.31
N ILE A 95 1.00 -4.13 -1.51
CA ILE A 95 1.83 -4.84 -2.48
C ILE A 95 2.40 -6.08 -1.77
N SER A 96 2.29 -7.24 -2.43
CA SER A 96 2.89 -8.50 -1.99
C SER A 96 4.23 -8.74 -2.67
#